data_AF-A0A7Y2FZP1-F1
#
_entry.id   AF-A0A7Y2FZP1-F1
#
_cell.length_a   1.000
_cell.length_b   1.000
_cell.length_c   1.000
_cell.angle_alpha   90.00
_cell.angle_beta   90.00
_cell.angle_gamma   90.00
#
_symmetry.space_group_name_H-M   'P 1'
#
loop_
_entity.id
_entity.type
_entity.pdbx_description
1 polymer ?
#
loop_
_entity_poly.entity_id
_entity_poly.type
_entity_poly.pdbx_seq_one_letter_code
_entity_poly.pdbx_strand_id
1 'polypeptide(L)'
;MDTYQSLVLRLTLAIFTLPLLLCAQVGKIKPLNFEVNQIYPPLSHSSKELAEAKTLMDLSPYYKPAWVREFLSVDIHTTQDGKPKITNGKNDQITAAQMDALLTADILTERAVLVKYIPENTLSQNEHKELKFTFSIDPENKAEFPGGDKALKGYIQERAISKIAKGVFEGFALAAIRFTINEKGNLENVYVFESSKDENTDALLLKAIHEMPAWLPASYGSGEKVKQEYVLTVGNTDNCIMNLLNIKRDL
;
A
#
# COMPACT_ATOMS: atom_id res chain seq x y z
N MET A 1 -83.66 -46.82 4.93
CA MET A 1 -83.03 -47.90 4.13
C MET A 1 -81.83 -47.31 3.40
N ASP A 2 -80.84 -46.78 4.11
CA ASP A 2 -79.92 -47.44 5.06
C ASP A 2 -78.64 -47.90 4.36
N THR A 3 -77.65 -47.02 4.50
CA THR A 3 -76.34 -47.34 5.09
C THR A 3 -75.65 -48.62 4.62
N TYR A 4 -74.87 -48.50 3.56
CA TYR A 4 -73.69 -49.34 3.32
C TYR A 4 -72.52 -48.47 2.83
N GLN A 5 -72.11 -47.52 3.67
CA GLN A 5 -70.77 -46.92 3.63
C GLN A 5 -70.14 -47.05 5.00
N SER A 6 -69.62 -48.25 5.27
CA SER A 6 -68.70 -48.50 6.37
C SER A 6 -68.10 -49.89 6.16
N LEU A 7 -66.80 -49.99 6.44
CA LEU A 7 -66.09 -51.24 6.71
C LEU A 7 -65.35 -51.92 5.55
N VAL A 8 -64.43 -51.20 4.91
CA VAL A 8 -63.15 -51.81 4.51
C VAL A 8 -62.02 -50.93 5.02
N LEU A 9 -61.48 -51.36 6.16
CA LEU A 9 -60.06 -51.33 6.49
C LEU A 9 -59.40 -49.96 6.70
N ARG A 10 -59.58 -49.48 7.93
CA ARG A 10 -58.54 -48.75 8.67
C ARG A 10 -57.23 -49.54 8.59
N LEU A 11 -56.21 -49.01 7.93
CA LEU A 11 -54.77 -49.12 8.24
C LEU A 11 -53.97 -48.64 7.01
N THR A 12 -54.04 -47.35 6.69
CA THR A 12 -52.99 -46.72 5.88
C THR A 12 -51.91 -46.21 6.84
N LEU A 13 -50.94 -47.09 6.98
CA LEU A 13 -49.63 -46.93 7.60
C LEU A 13 -49.06 -45.53 7.33
N ALA A 14 -48.78 -44.81 8.42
CA ALA A 14 -47.80 -43.73 8.44
C ALA A 14 -46.43 -44.32 8.10
N ILE A 15 -45.93 -44.11 6.88
CA ILE A 15 -44.50 -44.10 6.50
C ILE A 15 -44.45 -43.40 5.13
N PHE A 16 -44.13 -42.10 5.13
CA PHE A 16 -43.18 -41.44 4.21
C PHE A 16 -43.14 -39.94 4.55
N THR A 17 -42.77 -39.62 5.79
CA THR A 17 -42.23 -38.29 6.11
C THR A 17 -40.74 -38.29 5.75
N LEU A 18 -40.32 -37.18 5.12
CA LEU A 18 -38.97 -36.85 4.67
C LEU A 18 -38.44 -37.58 3.42
N PRO A 19 -38.65 -37.02 2.21
CA PRO A 19 -37.50 -36.90 1.32
C PRO A 19 -36.50 -35.97 2.03
N LEU A 20 -35.30 -36.50 2.28
CA LEU A 20 -34.13 -35.77 2.73
C LEU A 20 -34.04 -34.40 2.03
N LEU A 21 -34.36 -33.34 2.76
CA LEU A 21 -33.84 -32.00 2.49
C LEU A 21 -32.36 -32.02 2.83
N LEU A 22 -31.57 -32.67 1.98
CA LEU A 22 -30.12 -32.56 1.94
C LEU A 22 -29.68 -31.83 0.68
N CYS A 23 -30.30 -30.67 0.41
CA CYS A 23 -29.53 -29.62 -0.22
C CYS A 23 -28.68 -29.04 0.91
N ALA A 24 -27.50 -29.63 1.10
CA ALA A 24 -26.42 -28.98 1.81
C ALA A 24 -26.39 -27.53 1.32
N GLN A 25 -26.60 -26.57 2.23
CA GLN A 25 -26.10 -25.24 1.97
C GLN A 25 -24.59 -25.43 1.89
N VAL A 26 -24.07 -25.66 0.67
CA VAL A 26 -22.67 -25.42 0.37
C VAL A 26 -22.53 -23.94 0.69
N GLY A 27 -22.11 -23.65 1.92
CA GLY A 27 -21.83 -22.29 2.36
C GLY A 27 -20.98 -21.69 1.26
N LYS A 28 -21.47 -20.61 0.64
CA LYS A 28 -20.72 -19.93 -0.41
C LYS A 28 -19.38 -19.58 0.20
N ILE A 29 -18.34 -20.31 -0.18
CA ILE A 29 -17.00 -20.08 0.32
C ILE A 29 -16.65 -18.68 -0.18
N LYS A 30 -16.50 -17.75 0.76
CA LYS A 30 -16.07 -16.40 0.41
C LYS A 30 -14.70 -16.56 -0.27
N PRO A 31 -14.51 -16.01 -1.47
CA PRO A 31 -13.23 -16.10 -2.15
C PRO A 31 -12.17 -15.43 -1.25
N LEU A 32 -10.98 -16.04 -1.20
CA LEU A 32 -9.86 -15.50 -0.46
C LEU A 32 -9.50 -14.13 -1.05
N ASN A 33 -9.46 -13.11 -0.21
CA ASN A 33 -9.11 -11.76 -0.62
C ASN A 33 -7.60 -11.66 -0.82
N PHE A 34 -7.20 -10.94 -1.87
CA PHE A 34 -5.80 -10.60 -2.11
C PHE A 34 -5.71 -9.32 -2.95
N GLU A 35 -4.61 -8.59 -2.76
CA GLU A 35 -4.33 -7.32 -3.45
C GLU A 35 -2.83 -7.20 -3.73
N VAL A 36 -2.46 -6.50 -4.80
CA VAL A 36 -1.08 -6.08 -5.06
C VAL A 36 -1.06 -4.56 -5.01
N ASN A 37 -0.33 -4.01 -4.06
CA ASN A 37 -0.30 -2.57 -3.79
C ASN A 37 1.13 -2.04 -3.88
N GLN A 38 1.28 -0.82 -4.40
CA GLN A 38 2.55 -0.11 -4.37
C GLN A 38 2.88 0.32 -2.93
N ILE A 39 4.11 0.08 -2.51
CA ILE A 39 4.69 0.65 -1.29
C ILE A 39 5.32 1.99 -1.64
N TYR A 40 4.94 3.02 -0.90
CA TYR A 40 5.52 4.36 -1.08
C TYR A 40 6.68 4.57 -0.11
N PRO A 41 7.59 5.51 -0.40
CA PRO A 41 8.47 6.08 0.60
C PRO A 41 7.66 6.71 1.75
N PRO A 42 8.24 6.86 2.96
CA PRO A 42 7.54 7.47 4.09
C PRO A 42 7.00 8.89 3.81
N LEU A 43 7.68 9.63 2.93
CA LEU A 43 7.26 10.94 2.48
C LEU A 43 7.60 11.09 1.00
N SER A 44 6.58 11.26 0.18
CA SER A 44 6.72 11.54 -1.24
C SER A 44 5.60 12.43 -1.75
N HIS A 45 5.86 13.13 -2.84
CA HIS A 45 4.91 14.05 -3.47
C HIS A 45 4.85 13.79 -4.96
N SER A 46 3.66 13.85 -5.54
CA SER A 46 3.54 13.99 -6.99
C SER A 46 4.09 15.35 -7.44
N SER A 47 4.49 15.44 -8.71
CA SER A 47 4.92 16.70 -9.33
C SER A 47 3.87 17.82 -9.17
N LYS A 48 2.58 17.46 -9.17
CA LYS A 48 1.48 18.40 -8.95
C LYS A 48 1.40 18.90 -7.50
N GLU A 49 1.39 17.98 -6.54
CA GLU A 49 1.34 18.34 -5.11
C GLU A 49 2.51 19.24 -4.73
N LEU A 50 3.71 18.94 -5.22
CA LEU A 50 4.89 19.78 -4.99
C LEU A 50 4.72 21.19 -5.56
N ALA A 51 4.23 21.31 -6.80
CA ALA A 51 4.06 22.61 -7.45
C ALA A 51 2.98 23.50 -6.77
N GLU A 52 2.02 22.88 -6.08
CA GLU A 52 0.95 23.56 -5.36
C GLU A 52 1.32 23.89 -3.90
N ALA A 53 2.41 23.33 -3.38
CA ALA A 53 2.86 23.52 -2.00
C ALA A 53 3.22 24.98 -1.70
N LYS A 54 2.73 25.50 -0.57
CA LYS A 54 2.96 26.89 -0.13
C LYS A 54 3.69 26.97 1.20
N THR A 55 3.61 25.92 2.00
CA THR A 55 4.14 25.88 3.36
C THR A 55 4.89 24.59 3.65
N LEU A 56 5.67 24.56 4.72
CA LEU A 56 6.33 23.33 5.20
C LEU A 56 5.34 22.22 5.57
N MET A 57 4.10 22.57 5.95
CA MET A 57 3.06 21.61 6.27
C MET A 57 2.54 20.90 5.02
N ASP A 58 2.56 21.58 3.86
CA ASP A 58 2.23 20.96 2.57
C ASP A 58 3.31 19.94 2.16
N LEU A 59 4.57 20.18 2.56
CA LEU A 59 5.69 19.26 2.28
C LEU A 59 5.80 18.11 3.29
N SER A 60 5.35 18.30 4.53
CA SER A 60 5.40 17.27 5.56
C SER A 60 4.23 17.38 6.54
N PRO A 61 3.32 16.40 6.59
CA PRO A 61 2.20 16.40 7.53
C PRO A 61 2.67 16.27 8.99
N TYR A 62 3.92 15.83 9.20
CA TYR A 62 4.55 15.71 10.51
C TYR A 62 5.05 17.04 11.06
N TYR A 63 5.28 18.05 10.22
CA TYR A 63 5.57 19.39 10.70
C TYR A 63 4.29 20.05 11.26
N LYS A 64 4.38 20.63 12.45
CA LYS A 64 3.29 21.41 13.06
C LYS A 64 3.76 22.85 13.33
N PRO A 65 3.12 23.88 12.73
CA PRO A 65 3.44 25.28 13.02
C PRO A 65 3.35 25.64 14.50
N ALA A 66 2.42 25.02 15.22
CA ALA A 66 2.24 25.21 16.66
C ALA A 66 3.46 24.82 17.52
N TRP A 67 4.44 24.11 16.98
CA TRP A 67 5.69 23.81 17.68
C TRP A 67 6.65 24.99 17.71
N VAL A 68 6.48 25.98 16.82
CA VAL A 68 7.48 27.01 16.54
C VAL A 68 7.06 28.35 17.14
N ARG A 69 7.89 28.88 18.04
CA ARG A 69 7.80 30.26 18.52
C ARG A 69 8.52 31.23 17.57
N GLU A 70 9.70 30.83 17.12
CA GLU A 70 10.56 31.64 16.26
C GLU A 70 11.36 30.74 15.31
N PHE A 71 11.42 31.10 14.03
CA PHE A 71 12.29 30.44 13.05
C PHE A 71 13.68 31.08 13.07
N LEU A 72 14.71 30.25 13.14
CA LEU A 72 16.10 30.66 13.00
C LEU A 72 16.59 30.47 11.55
N SER A 73 16.25 29.33 10.95
CA SER A 73 16.46 29.08 9.52
C SER A 73 15.50 28.01 8.99
N VAL A 74 15.20 28.09 7.70
CA VAL A 74 14.49 27.06 6.94
C VAL A 74 15.27 26.78 5.67
N ASP A 75 16.04 25.71 5.67
CA ASP A 75 17.00 25.42 4.60
C ASP A 75 16.48 24.24 3.77
N ILE A 76 16.34 24.46 2.46
CA ILE A 76 16.03 23.42 1.48
C ILE A 76 17.33 23.03 0.78
N HIS A 77 17.67 21.76 0.89
CA HIS A 77 18.82 21.14 0.23
C HIS A 77 18.32 20.27 -0.91
N THR A 78 18.84 20.53 -2.10
CA THR A 78 18.57 19.74 -3.30
C THR A 78 19.87 19.43 -4.04
N THR A 79 19.78 18.56 -5.04
CA THR A 79 20.86 18.31 -6.00
C THR A 79 20.40 18.79 -7.37
N GLN A 80 21.22 19.57 -8.05
CA GLN A 80 20.96 20.06 -9.41
C GLN A 80 22.22 19.87 -10.25
N ASP A 81 22.10 19.16 -11.36
CA ASP A 81 23.22 18.76 -12.23
C ASP A 81 24.34 18.05 -11.45
N GLY A 82 23.96 17.18 -10.51
CA GLY A 82 24.87 16.46 -9.63
C GLY A 82 25.55 17.31 -8.55
N LYS A 83 25.20 18.59 -8.40
CA LYS A 83 25.78 19.51 -7.42
C LYS A 83 24.79 19.88 -6.32
N PRO A 84 25.23 19.95 -5.04
CA PRO A 84 24.35 20.38 -3.96
C PRO A 84 23.98 21.85 -4.12
N LYS A 85 22.69 22.16 -3.93
CA LYS A 85 22.11 23.50 -3.90
C LYS A 85 21.38 23.69 -2.58
N ILE A 86 21.59 24.83 -1.93
CA ILE A 86 20.92 25.20 -0.67
C ILE A 86 20.17 26.50 -0.90
N THR A 87 18.91 26.54 -0.45
CA THR A 87 18.09 27.75 -0.46
C THR A 87 17.51 28.00 0.92
N ASN A 88 17.65 29.23 1.41
CA ASN A 88 17.24 29.61 2.76
C ASN A 88 15.91 30.36 2.75
N GLY A 89 15.09 30.09 3.75
CA GLY A 89 13.83 30.77 4.05
C GLY A 89 13.85 31.35 5.47
N LYS A 90 12.91 32.27 5.73
CA LYS A 90 12.80 32.98 7.01
C LYS A 90 11.71 32.44 7.93
N ASN A 91 10.80 31.63 7.39
CA ASN A 91 9.64 31.09 8.08
C ASN A 91 9.18 29.82 7.32
N ASP A 92 8.02 29.31 7.69
CA ASP A 92 7.45 28.10 7.10
C ASP A 92 6.75 28.29 5.75
N GLN A 93 6.82 29.47 5.14
CA GLN A 93 6.34 29.69 3.77
C GLN A 93 7.44 29.33 2.76
N ILE A 94 7.07 28.59 1.72
CA ILE A 94 7.98 28.24 0.63
C ILE A 94 8.19 29.46 -0.25
N THR A 95 9.42 29.96 -0.30
CA THR A 95 9.78 31.09 -1.16
C THR A 95 9.86 30.66 -2.64
N ALA A 96 9.80 31.63 -3.56
CA ALA A 96 9.93 31.34 -4.98
C ALA A 96 11.28 30.66 -5.33
N ALA A 97 12.37 31.07 -4.67
CA ALA A 97 13.69 30.47 -4.88
C ALA A 97 13.77 29.03 -4.34
N GLN A 98 13.13 28.76 -3.20
CA GLN A 98 13.00 27.41 -2.66
C GLN A 98 12.15 26.52 -3.59
N MET A 99 11.00 27.04 -4.07
CA MET A 99 10.15 26.31 -5.01
C MET A 99 10.90 26.00 -6.32
N ASP A 100 11.62 26.97 -6.88
CA ASP A 100 12.49 26.75 -8.05
C ASP A 100 13.52 25.64 -7.78
N ALA A 101 14.20 25.67 -6.64
CA ALA A 101 15.18 24.65 -6.27
C ALA A 101 14.56 23.26 -6.09
N LEU A 102 13.32 23.17 -5.58
CA LEU A 102 12.58 21.91 -5.44
C LEU A 102 12.14 21.35 -6.78
N LEU A 103 11.64 22.19 -7.69
CA LEU A 103 11.13 21.77 -9.00
C LEU A 103 12.23 21.45 -10.00
N THR A 104 13.39 22.10 -9.90
CA THR A 104 14.53 21.92 -10.82
C THR A 104 15.59 20.94 -10.33
N ALA A 105 15.39 20.34 -9.16
CA ALA A 105 16.29 19.33 -8.63
C ALA A 105 16.25 18.03 -9.45
N ASP A 106 17.41 17.38 -9.54
CA ASP A 106 17.60 16.08 -10.20
C ASP A 106 16.55 15.09 -9.69
N ILE A 107 15.75 14.54 -10.60
CA ILE A 107 14.49 13.87 -10.25
C ILE A 107 14.69 12.62 -9.39
N LEU A 108 15.80 11.90 -9.57
CA LEU A 108 16.16 10.70 -8.79
C LEU A 108 16.80 11.01 -7.43
N THR A 109 16.92 12.28 -7.03
CA THR A 109 17.54 12.67 -5.76
C THR A 109 16.49 13.08 -4.72
N GLU A 110 16.82 12.82 -3.44
CA GLU A 110 16.01 13.29 -2.33
C GLU A 110 16.10 14.81 -2.17
N ARG A 111 14.99 15.41 -1.73
CA ARG A 111 14.91 16.80 -1.29
C ARG A 111 14.92 16.79 0.23
N ALA A 112 15.79 17.56 0.86
CA ALA A 112 15.86 17.66 2.31
C ALA A 112 15.45 19.05 2.80
N VAL A 113 14.69 19.08 3.89
CA VAL A 113 14.33 20.30 4.59
C VAL A 113 14.93 20.25 5.99
N LEU A 114 15.63 21.31 6.36
CA LEU A 114 16.17 21.51 7.70
C LEU A 114 15.57 22.80 8.30
N VAL A 115 14.83 22.64 9.38
CA VAL A 115 14.20 23.74 10.12
C VAL A 115 14.93 23.91 11.43
N LYS A 116 15.56 25.06 11.65
CA LYS A 116 16.10 25.45 12.95
C LYS A 116 15.16 26.44 13.59
N TYR A 117 14.70 26.18 14.80
CA TYR A 117 13.66 26.99 15.44
C TYR A 117 13.76 27.01 16.96
N ILE A 118 13.17 28.03 17.57
CA ILE A 118 12.93 28.09 19.00
C ILE A 118 11.52 27.53 19.27
N PRO A 119 11.36 26.50 20.12
CA PRO A 119 10.06 25.89 20.32
C PRO A 119 9.10 26.75 21.14
N GLU A 120 7.80 26.62 20.89
CA GLU A 120 6.75 27.25 21.71
C GLU A 120 6.58 26.47 23.02
N ASN A 121 7.06 27.05 24.13
CA ASN A 121 6.94 26.51 25.48
C ASN A 121 7.20 27.58 26.55
N THR A 122 7.01 27.21 27.82
CA THR A 122 7.15 28.07 29.00
C THR A 122 8.46 27.86 29.77
N LEU A 123 9.46 27.18 29.18
CA LEU A 123 10.72 26.87 29.86
C LEU A 123 11.60 28.11 30.00
N SER A 124 12.30 28.22 31.13
CA SER A 124 13.22 29.33 31.43
C SER A 124 14.47 29.33 30.55
N GLN A 125 14.92 28.15 30.10
CA GLN A 125 15.96 27.96 29.10
C GLN A 125 15.33 27.30 27.88
N ASN A 126 15.18 28.08 26.81
CA ASN A 126 14.54 27.61 25.59
C ASN A 126 15.56 27.53 24.45
N GLU A 127 16.26 26.41 24.41
CA GLU A 127 17.25 26.12 23.37
C GLU A 127 16.59 25.83 22.03
N HIS A 128 17.29 26.18 20.95
CA HIS A 128 16.83 25.86 19.62
C HIS A 128 16.75 24.35 19.38
N LYS A 129 15.85 23.96 18.49
CA LYS A 129 15.67 22.59 18.00
C LYS A 129 15.86 22.56 16.50
N GLU A 130 16.16 21.35 16.02
CA GLU A 130 16.25 21.06 14.59
C GLU A 130 15.20 20.02 14.23
N LEU A 131 14.42 20.32 13.19
CA LEU A 131 13.56 19.35 12.51
C LEU A 131 14.15 19.11 11.13
N LYS A 132 14.39 17.85 10.79
CA LYS A 132 14.87 17.44 9.47
C LYS A 132 13.93 16.40 8.88
N PHE A 133 13.57 16.57 7.63
CA PHE A 133 12.88 15.54 6.85
C PHE A 133 13.37 15.52 5.41
N THR A 134 13.25 14.37 4.76
CA THR A 134 13.52 14.19 3.33
C THR A 134 12.29 13.66 2.63
N PHE A 135 12.16 13.96 1.34
CA PHE A 135 11.10 13.42 0.50
C PHE A 135 11.57 13.22 -0.93
N SER A 136 10.87 12.33 -1.64
CA SER A 136 11.08 12.02 -3.06
C SER A 136 9.90 12.47 -3.91
N ILE A 137 10.08 12.44 -5.23
CA ILE A 137 9.00 12.68 -6.19
C ILE A 137 8.44 11.35 -6.70
N ASP A 138 7.13 11.21 -6.64
CA ASP A 138 6.42 10.06 -7.20
C ASP A 138 6.54 10.10 -8.74
N PRO A 139 6.89 8.99 -9.41
CA PRO A 139 6.91 8.95 -10.87
C PRO A 139 5.50 9.10 -11.44
N GLU A 140 5.38 9.79 -12.58
CA GLU A 140 4.09 9.99 -13.25
C GLU A 140 3.47 8.68 -13.73
N ASN A 141 4.30 7.71 -14.12
CA ASN A 141 3.87 6.38 -14.54
C ASN A 141 4.41 5.33 -13.56
N LYS A 142 3.51 4.54 -12.98
CA LYS A 142 3.85 3.42 -12.10
C LYS A 142 4.34 2.23 -12.91
N ALA A 143 5.06 1.32 -12.25
CA ALA A 143 5.37 0.04 -12.88
C ALA A 143 4.09 -0.75 -13.12
N GLU A 144 3.99 -1.41 -14.27
CA GLU A 144 2.77 -2.05 -14.72
C GLU A 144 3.04 -3.50 -15.16
N PHE A 145 2.27 -4.43 -14.61
CA PHE A 145 2.30 -5.82 -15.05
C PHE A 145 1.86 -5.93 -16.53
N PRO A 146 2.43 -6.83 -17.35
CA PRO A 146 2.01 -7.00 -18.73
C PRO A 146 0.51 -7.32 -18.85
N GLY A 147 -0.25 -6.41 -19.48
CA GLY A 147 -1.71 -6.51 -19.57
C GLY A 147 -2.50 -5.88 -18.42
N GLY A 148 -1.82 -5.12 -17.56
CA GLY A 148 -2.40 -4.31 -16.49
C GLY A 148 -2.91 -5.10 -15.29
N ASP A 149 -3.58 -4.40 -14.38
CA ASP A 149 -4.02 -4.93 -13.07
C ASP A 149 -4.92 -6.16 -13.17
N LYS A 150 -5.78 -6.21 -14.20
CA LYS A 150 -6.66 -7.37 -14.41
C LYS A 150 -5.86 -8.62 -14.77
N ALA A 151 -4.83 -8.49 -15.60
CA ALA A 151 -3.94 -9.59 -15.95
C ALA A 151 -3.10 -10.03 -14.75
N LEU A 152 -2.59 -9.08 -13.96
CA LEU A 152 -1.88 -9.36 -12.71
C LEU A 152 -2.77 -10.16 -11.72
N LYS A 153 -4.01 -9.69 -11.50
CA LYS A 153 -4.96 -10.37 -10.61
C LYS A 153 -5.27 -11.79 -11.09
N GLY A 154 -5.49 -11.97 -12.39
CA GLY A 154 -5.70 -13.30 -12.99
C GLY A 154 -4.49 -14.22 -12.81
N TYR A 155 -3.28 -13.70 -13.07
CA TYR A 155 -2.03 -14.42 -12.89
C TYR A 155 -1.84 -14.89 -11.44
N ILE A 156 -1.98 -13.99 -10.46
CA ILE A 156 -1.84 -14.34 -9.03
C ILE A 156 -2.91 -15.34 -8.59
N GLN A 157 -4.15 -15.15 -9.06
CA GLN A 157 -5.25 -16.07 -8.77
C GLN A 157 -4.92 -17.50 -9.25
N GLU A 158 -4.46 -17.64 -10.49
CA GLU A 158 -4.13 -18.93 -11.10
C GLU A 158 -2.88 -19.57 -10.47
N ARG A 159 -1.84 -18.76 -10.27
CA ARG A 159 -0.51 -19.26 -9.87
C ARG A 159 -0.43 -19.60 -8.41
N ALA A 160 -1.10 -18.84 -7.54
CA ALA A 160 -1.10 -19.04 -6.09
C ALA A 160 -2.49 -19.26 -5.51
N ILE A 161 -3.38 -18.26 -5.56
CA ILE A 161 -4.58 -18.22 -4.69
C ILE A 161 -5.48 -19.45 -4.83
N SER A 162 -5.69 -19.93 -6.06
CA SER A 162 -6.54 -21.11 -6.34
C SER A 162 -5.98 -22.43 -5.81
N LYS A 163 -4.70 -22.46 -5.42
CA LYS A 163 -3.98 -23.63 -4.93
C LYS A 163 -3.77 -23.61 -3.40
N ILE A 164 -4.12 -22.52 -2.74
CA ILE A 164 -4.03 -22.40 -1.28
C ILE A 164 -5.13 -23.26 -0.64
N ALA A 165 -4.74 -24.07 0.34
CA ALA A 165 -5.69 -24.92 1.06
C ALA A 165 -6.72 -24.07 1.81
N LYS A 166 -7.96 -24.57 1.88
CA LYS A 166 -9.00 -23.95 2.71
C LYS A 166 -8.58 -24.00 4.18
N GLY A 167 -8.88 -22.95 4.92
CA GLY A 167 -8.59 -22.86 6.35
C GLY A 167 -7.24 -22.24 6.71
N VAL A 168 -6.35 -22.00 5.74
CA VAL A 168 -5.07 -21.29 5.99
C VAL A 168 -5.33 -19.85 6.45
N PHE A 169 -6.26 -19.17 5.77
CA PHE A 169 -6.61 -17.79 6.05
C PHE A 169 -7.98 -17.70 6.75
N GLU A 170 -7.99 -18.02 8.05
CA GLU A 170 -9.16 -17.85 8.92
C GLU A 170 -9.01 -16.64 9.86
N GLY A 171 -10.15 -16.07 10.27
CA GLY A 171 -10.18 -14.92 11.18
C GLY A 171 -9.43 -13.71 10.62
N PHE A 172 -8.37 -13.31 11.32
CA PHE A 172 -7.53 -12.15 10.98
C PHE A 172 -6.19 -12.54 10.33
N ALA A 173 -6.04 -13.78 9.86
CA ALA A 173 -4.81 -14.22 9.19
C ALA A 173 -4.54 -13.40 7.93
N LEU A 174 -3.27 -13.01 7.75
CA LEU A 174 -2.75 -12.24 6.63
C LEU A 174 -1.37 -12.81 6.28
N ALA A 175 -1.06 -12.82 4.99
CA ALA A 175 0.31 -12.98 4.49
C ALA A 175 0.65 -11.79 3.61
N ALA A 176 1.92 -11.37 3.63
CA ALA A 176 2.42 -10.26 2.84
C ALA A 176 3.77 -10.61 2.24
N ILE A 177 3.87 -10.59 0.90
CA ILE A 177 5.12 -10.77 0.16
C ILE A 177 5.53 -9.42 -0.42
N ARG A 178 6.70 -8.92 -0.03
CA ARG A 178 7.27 -7.70 -0.59
C ARG A 178 8.21 -8.03 -1.74
N PHE A 179 8.23 -7.14 -2.72
CA PHE A 179 9.11 -7.25 -3.88
C PHE A 179 9.35 -5.88 -4.51
N THR A 180 10.41 -5.78 -5.31
CA THR A 180 10.78 -4.58 -6.05
C THR A 180 10.72 -4.87 -7.55
N ILE A 181 10.17 -3.93 -8.31
CA ILE A 181 10.33 -3.86 -9.76
C ILE A 181 11.43 -2.84 -10.05
N ASN A 182 12.54 -3.26 -10.66
CA ASN A 182 13.66 -2.38 -10.97
C ASN A 182 13.43 -1.53 -12.23
N GLU A 183 14.40 -0.69 -12.57
CA GLU A 183 14.38 0.25 -13.70
C GLU A 183 14.27 -0.44 -15.07
N LYS A 184 14.54 -1.75 -15.13
CA LYS A 184 14.42 -2.60 -16.32
C LYS A 184 13.11 -3.41 -16.35
N GLY A 185 12.27 -3.27 -15.33
CA GLY A 185 11.04 -4.05 -15.20
C GLY A 185 11.22 -5.44 -14.60
N ASN A 186 12.44 -5.78 -14.16
CA ASN A 186 12.72 -7.08 -13.57
C ASN A 186 12.46 -7.06 -12.06
N LEU A 187 12.16 -8.24 -11.54
CA LEU A 187 11.89 -8.47 -10.13
C LEU A 187 13.18 -8.58 -9.32
N GLU A 188 13.23 -7.92 -8.17
CA GLU A 188 14.31 -7.97 -7.19
C GLU A 188 13.75 -7.95 -5.75
N ASN A 189 14.58 -8.27 -4.76
CA ASN A 189 14.28 -8.16 -3.33
C ASN A 189 12.93 -8.78 -2.91
N VAL A 190 12.67 -10.01 -3.34
CA VAL A 190 11.46 -10.75 -2.98
C VAL A 190 11.65 -11.41 -1.62
N TYR A 191 10.75 -11.14 -0.67
CA TYR A 191 10.77 -11.79 0.64
C TYR A 191 9.40 -11.81 1.32
N VAL A 192 9.23 -12.73 2.28
CA VAL A 192 8.07 -12.78 3.17
C VAL A 192 8.19 -11.67 4.20
N PHE A 193 7.30 -10.69 4.15
CA PHE A 193 7.21 -9.62 5.15
C PHE A 193 6.32 -10.06 6.33
N GLU A 194 5.21 -10.73 6.04
CA GLU A 194 4.32 -11.34 7.03
C GLU A 194 4.00 -12.77 6.57
N SER A 195 4.30 -13.74 7.42
CA SER A 195 4.07 -15.16 7.14
C SER A 195 2.60 -15.54 7.30
N SER A 196 2.09 -16.40 6.41
CA SER A 196 0.78 -17.04 6.57
C SER A 196 0.72 -18.02 7.75
N LYS A 197 1.86 -18.34 8.37
CA LYS A 197 2.07 -19.43 9.35
C LYS A 197 1.89 -20.84 8.75
N ASP A 198 1.80 -20.93 7.43
CA ASP A 198 1.86 -22.18 6.67
C ASP A 198 2.99 -22.09 5.64
N GLU A 199 4.07 -22.85 5.88
CA GLU A 199 5.30 -22.77 5.06
C GLU A 199 5.04 -23.10 3.57
N ASN A 200 4.09 -24.00 3.29
CA ASN A 200 3.71 -24.34 1.92
C ASN A 200 3.04 -23.18 1.21
N THR A 201 2.16 -22.45 1.90
CA THR A 201 1.50 -21.25 1.38
C THR A 201 2.51 -20.14 1.16
N ASP A 202 3.42 -19.89 2.10
CA ASP A 202 4.47 -18.88 1.93
C ASP A 202 5.38 -19.18 0.73
N ALA A 203 5.81 -20.44 0.60
CA ALA A 203 6.61 -20.89 -0.54
C ALA A 203 5.86 -20.76 -1.88
N LEU A 204 4.55 -21.06 -1.89
CA LEU A 204 3.70 -20.90 -3.07
C LEU A 204 3.57 -19.42 -3.49
N LEU A 205 3.36 -18.53 -2.53
CA LEU A 205 3.26 -17.09 -2.79
C LEU A 205 4.58 -16.51 -3.29
N LEU A 206 5.71 -16.85 -2.65
CA LEU A 206 7.05 -16.49 -3.11
C LEU A 206 7.31 -16.96 -4.54
N LYS A 207 6.98 -18.22 -4.84
CA LYS A 207 7.15 -18.80 -6.18
C LYS A 207 6.34 -18.05 -7.23
N ALA A 208 5.08 -17.74 -6.95
CA ALA A 208 4.24 -17.00 -7.88
C ALA A 208 4.82 -15.61 -8.20
N ILE A 209 5.37 -14.92 -7.19
CA ILE A 209 6.04 -13.63 -7.36
C ILE A 209 7.33 -13.79 -8.18
N HIS A 210 8.20 -14.75 -7.86
CA HIS A 210 9.44 -15.01 -8.61
C HIS A 210 9.25 -15.38 -10.08
N GLU A 211 8.15 -16.04 -10.42
CA GLU A 211 7.83 -16.47 -11.80
C GLU A 211 7.09 -15.39 -12.61
N MET A 212 6.86 -14.19 -12.07
CA MET A 212 6.20 -13.12 -12.81
C MET A 212 7.00 -12.73 -14.07
N PRO A 213 6.32 -12.42 -15.19
CA PRO A 213 6.98 -11.81 -16.34
C PRO A 213 7.56 -10.44 -15.96
N ALA A 214 8.50 -9.93 -16.75
CA ALA A 214 9.00 -8.56 -16.59
C ALA A 214 7.88 -7.53 -16.77
N TRP A 215 7.85 -6.53 -15.89
CA TRP A 215 6.87 -5.45 -15.89
C TRP A 215 7.34 -4.32 -16.81
N LEU A 216 6.42 -3.44 -17.19
CA LEU A 216 6.80 -2.11 -17.67
C LEU A 216 7.35 -1.32 -16.46
N PRO A 217 8.58 -0.80 -16.50
CA PRO A 217 9.15 -0.09 -15.37
C PRO A 217 8.49 1.28 -15.19
N ALA A 218 8.42 1.71 -13.93
CA ALA A 218 7.97 3.04 -13.57
C ALA A 218 8.87 4.10 -14.21
N SER A 219 8.27 5.26 -14.52
CA SER A 219 9.02 6.34 -15.14
C SER A 219 8.45 7.71 -14.92
N TYR A 220 9.37 8.66 -14.84
CA TYR A 220 9.07 10.07 -14.84
C TYR A 220 8.65 10.57 -16.22
N GLY A 221 8.01 11.74 -16.28
CA GLY A 221 7.68 12.43 -17.52
C GLY A 221 8.91 12.74 -18.40
N SER A 222 10.11 12.82 -17.81
CA SER A 222 11.38 12.94 -18.53
C SER A 222 11.81 11.66 -19.26
N GLY A 223 11.19 10.52 -18.96
CA GLY A 223 11.55 9.20 -19.47
C GLY A 223 12.52 8.42 -18.58
N GLU A 224 13.08 9.06 -17.55
CA GLU A 224 13.95 8.39 -16.57
C GLU A 224 13.19 7.27 -15.84
N LYS A 225 13.85 6.11 -15.72
CA LYS A 225 13.30 4.92 -15.09
C LYS A 225 13.70 4.88 -13.62
N VAL A 226 12.78 4.42 -12.78
CA VAL A 226 12.99 4.30 -11.34
C VAL A 226 12.39 3.00 -10.83
N LYS A 227 13.07 2.37 -9.87
CA LYS A 227 12.52 1.20 -9.18
C LYS A 227 11.32 1.56 -8.30
N GLN A 228 10.39 0.62 -8.13
CA GLN A 228 9.26 0.75 -7.22
C GLN A 228 9.05 -0.52 -6.40
N GLU A 229 8.65 -0.33 -5.15
CA GLU A 229 8.34 -1.43 -4.22
C GLU A 229 6.85 -1.75 -4.22
N TYR A 230 6.53 -3.02 -4.06
CA TYR A 230 5.17 -3.55 -4.05
C TYR A 230 5.02 -4.60 -2.95
N VAL A 231 3.76 -4.84 -2.57
CA VAL A 231 3.38 -5.93 -1.68
C VAL A 231 2.16 -6.66 -2.23
N LEU A 232 2.26 -7.99 -2.29
CA LEU A 232 1.11 -8.87 -2.41
C LEU A 232 0.60 -9.18 -1.01
N THR A 233 -0.64 -8.81 -0.71
CA THR A 233 -1.34 -9.17 0.52
C THR A 233 -2.39 -10.25 0.24
N VAL A 234 -2.50 -11.23 1.12
CA VAL A 234 -3.48 -12.33 1.01
C VAL A 234 -4.12 -12.58 2.38
N GLY A 235 -5.44 -12.66 2.45
CA GLY A 235 -6.18 -12.86 3.70
C GLY A 235 -6.98 -11.64 4.13
N ASN A 236 -6.99 -11.35 5.43
CA ASN A 236 -7.82 -10.30 6.02
C ASN A 236 -7.10 -8.94 6.08
N THR A 237 -7.58 -7.97 5.31
CA THR A 237 -7.04 -6.61 5.21
C THR A 237 -7.38 -5.70 6.41
N ASP A 238 -8.21 -6.17 7.35
CA ASP A 238 -8.43 -5.51 8.64
C ASP A 238 -7.30 -5.81 9.65
N ASN A 239 -6.33 -6.64 9.27
CA ASN A 239 -5.16 -6.97 10.07
C ASN A 239 -4.27 -5.72 10.31
N CYS A 240 -3.75 -5.57 11.53
CA CYS A 240 -2.93 -4.44 11.96
C CYS A 240 -1.61 -4.30 11.18
N ILE A 241 -1.06 -5.39 10.64
CA ILE A 241 0.15 -5.41 9.80
C ILE A 241 -0.01 -4.52 8.58
N MET A 242 -1.23 -4.31 8.08
CA MET A 242 -1.48 -3.43 6.95
C MET A 242 -1.01 -1.99 7.19
N ASN A 243 -1.01 -1.52 8.45
CA ASN A 243 -0.51 -0.18 8.80
C ASN A 243 1.02 -0.07 8.73
N LEU A 244 1.73 -1.20 8.61
CA LEU A 244 3.20 -1.26 8.47
C LEU A 244 3.65 -1.37 7.01
N LEU A 245 2.72 -1.49 6.05
CA LEU A 245 3.02 -1.68 4.63
C LEU A 245 3.26 -0.39 3.85
N ASN A 246 2.99 0.78 4.43
CA ASN A 246 3.10 2.10 3.80
C ASN A 246 2.49 2.16 2.38
N ILE A 247 1.26 1.67 2.25
CA ILE A 247 0.46 1.70 1.03
C ILE A 247 -0.54 2.86 1.09
N LYS A 248 -0.75 3.56 -0.02
CA LYS A 248 -1.85 4.52 -0.14
C LYS A 248 -3.14 3.71 -0.29
N ARG A 249 -4.06 3.83 0.67
CA ARG A 249 -5.42 3.28 0.57
C ARG A 249 -6.31 4.38 -0.02
N ASP A 250 -6.95 4.11 -1.15
CA ASP A 250 -8.02 4.98 -1.62
C ASP A 250 -9.14 4.90 -0.56
N LEU A 251 -9.36 6.02 0.14
CA LEU A 251 -10.45 6.18 1.11
C LEU A 251 -11.74 6.62 0.40
#